data_AF-A0A2X2JYV7-F1
#
_entry.id   AF-A0A2X2JYV7-F1
#
_cell.length_a   1.000
_cell.length_b   1.000
_cell.length_c   1.000
_cell.angle_alpha   90.00
_cell.angle_beta   90.00
_cell.angle_gamma   90.00
#
_symmetry.space_group_name_H-M   'P 1'
#
loop_
_entity.id
_entity.type
_entity.pdbx_description
1 polymer ?
#
loop_
_entity_poly.entity_id
_entity_poly.type
_entity_poly.pdbx_seq_one_letter_code
_entity_poly.pdbx_strand_id
1 'polypeptide(L)'
;MTEYDIHQMLPHPINMVRVRLSGVKLKEILAKSNKQEYMYEHAQGLGFRGNIFGGYILYNLGYIHSTGRYYLNGEEIEDDKEYVLGTIDMYTFGRYFPTLKELPKEYLMPEFLRDIFKEKLLEY
;
A
#
# COMPACT_ATOMS: atom_id res chain seq x y z
N MET A 1 17.72 13.68 -12.34
CA MET A 1 17.52 13.06 -11.02
C MET A 1 18.67 12.08 -10.80
N THR A 2 19.37 12.20 -9.68
CA THR A 2 20.55 11.41 -9.29
C THR A 2 20.18 10.33 -8.28
N GLU A 3 21.07 9.38 -8.02
CA GLU A 3 20.88 8.41 -6.92
C GLU A 3 20.72 9.08 -5.56
N TYR A 4 21.42 10.21 -5.35
CA TYR A 4 21.28 11.02 -4.15
C TYR A 4 19.86 11.60 -4.03
N ASP A 5 19.28 12.11 -5.11
CA ASP A 5 17.91 12.65 -5.12
C ASP A 5 16.89 11.58 -4.74
N ILE A 6 17.01 10.37 -5.31
CA ILE A 6 16.14 9.23 -4.97
C ILE A 6 16.30 8.85 -3.51
N HIS A 7 17.53 8.79 -3.00
CA HIS A 7 17.78 8.47 -1.61
C HIS A 7 17.23 9.54 -0.67
N GLN A 8 17.24 10.83 -1.04
CA GLN A 8 16.60 11.87 -0.23
C GLN A 8 15.07 11.71 -0.20
N MET A 9 14.45 11.27 -1.31
CA MET A 9 13.00 11.02 -1.39
C MET A 9 12.57 9.73 -0.68
N LEU A 10 13.36 8.66 -0.82
CA LEU A 10 13.12 7.32 -0.27
C LEU A 10 14.31 6.84 0.58
N PRO A 11 14.61 7.50 1.71
CA PRO A 11 15.82 7.26 2.51
C PRO A 11 15.84 5.95 3.28
N HIS A 12 14.76 5.18 3.23
CA HIS A 12 14.56 4.02 4.09
C HIS A 12 14.53 2.71 3.31
N PRO A 13 15.00 1.61 3.92
CA PRO A 13 14.83 0.26 3.38
C PRO A 13 13.38 -0.18 3.59
N ILE A 14 12.50 0.25 2.69
CA ILE A 14 11.10 -0.17 2.65
C ILE A 14 10.99 -1.32 1.66
N ASN A 15 10.47 -2.46 2.09
CA ASN A 15 10.22 -3.58 1.18
C ASN A 15 8.84 -3.42 0.54
N MET A 16 8.78 -3.65 -0.76
CA MET A 16 7.50 -3.82 -1.45
C MET A 16 6.97 -5.22 -1.21
N VAL A 17 5.65 -5.31 -1.01
CA VAL A 17 4.97 -6.57 -0.69
C VAL A 17 3.78 -6.74 -1.62
N ARG A 18 3.67 -7.94 -2.20
CA ARG A 18 2.45 -8.41 -2.87
C ARG A 18 1.64 -9.23 -1.87
N VAL A 19 0.37 -8.89 -1.72
CA VAL A 19 -0.58 -9.64 -0.90
C VAL A 19 -1.67 -10.18 -1.82
N ARG A 20 -1.92 -11.50 -1.76
CA ARG A 20 -3.05 -12.14 -2.44
C ARG A 20 -4.25 -12.16 -1.50
N LEU A 21 -5.41 -11.68 -1.99
CA LEU A 21 -6.61 -11.53 -1.17
C LEU A 21 -7.89 -11.57 -2.02
N SER A 22 -9.02 -11.95 -1.39
CA SER A 22 -10.32 -11.90 -2.03
C SER A 22 -10.83 -10.47 -2.21
N GLY A 23 -11.81 -10.28 -3.09
CA GLY A 23 -12.46 -8.98 -3.29
C GLY A 23 -13.10 -8.44 -2.02
N VAL A 24 -13.68 -9.30 -1.18
CA VAL A 24 -14.21 -8.90 0.14
C VAL A 24 -13.11 -8.24 0.98
N LYS A 25 -11.94 -8.88 1.07
CA LYS A 25 -10.80 -8.36 1.85
C LYS A 25 -10.20 -7.10 1.24
N LEU A 26 -10.19 -7.00 -0.09
CA LEU A 26 -9.78 -5.78 -0.76
C LEU A 26 -10.72 -4.62 -0.40
N LYS A 27 -12.05 -4.82 -0.49
CA LYS A 27 -13.05 -3.81 -0.09
C LYS A 27 -12.90 -3.37 1.38
N GLU A 28 -12.63 -4.30 2.30
CA GLU A 28 -12.34 -3.96 3.71
C GLU A 28 -11.16 -2.99 3.85
N ILE A 29 -10.07 -3.26 3.11
CA ILE A 29 -8.87 -2.42 3.11
C ILE A 29 -9.17 -1.05 2.51
N LEU A 30 -9.92 -0.98 1.40
CA LEU A 30 -10.31 0.28 0.77
C LEU A 30 -11.18 1.13 1.69
N ALA A 31 -12.18 0.49 2.33
CA ALA A 31 -13.06 1.15 3.28
C ALA A 31 -12.27 1.75 4.46
N LYS A 32 -11.30 1.01 5.00
CA LYS A 32 -10.44 1.50 6.09
C LYS A 32 -9.50 2.63 5.61
N SER A 33 -8.92 2.48 4.42
CA SER A 33 -8.00 3.48 3.85
C SER A 33 -8.71 4.81 3.61
N ASN A 34 -9.94 4.79 3.09
CA ASN A 34 -10.73 5.99 2.82
C ASN A 34 -11.06 6.80 4.08
N LYS A 35 -11.11 6.18 5.25
CA LYS A 35 -11.35 6.89 6.52
C LYS A 35 -10.16 7.71 7.00
N GLN A 36 -8.94 7.39 6.55
CA GLN A 36 -7.72 8.11 6.91
C GLN A 36 -7.54 8.29 8.45
N GLU A 37 -7.99 7.31 9.24
CA GLU A 37 -8.10 7.41 10.71
C GLU A 37 -6.77 7.77 11.39
N TYR A 38 -5.66 7.33 10.80
CA TYR A 38 -4.32 7.51 11.36
C TYR A 38 -3.58 8.73 10.79
N MET A 39 -4.20 9.55 9.94
CA MET A 39 -3.50 10.55 9.12
C MET A 39 -2.62 11.52 9.90
N TYR A 40 -3.11 11.94 11.07
CA TYR A 40 -2.46 12.91 11.95
C TYR A 40 -1.84 12.26 13.19
N GLU A 41 -1.83 10.93 13.28
CA GLU A 41 -1.26 10.24 14.42
C GLU A 41 0.27 10.27 14.41
N HIS A 42 0.85 10.31 15.61
CA HIS A 42 2.27 10.07 15.78
C HIS A 42 2.59 8.59 15.54
N ALA A 43 3.36 8.33 14.48
CA ALA A 43 3.84 6.99 14.17
C ALA A 43 5.32 6.86 14.56
N GLN A 44 5.64 5.77 15.26
CA GLN A 44 6.99 5.39 15.64
C GLN A 44 7.13 3.86 15.56
N GLY A 45 8.34 3.39 15.22
CA GLY A 45 8.64 1.97 15.04
C GLY A 45 8.28 1.42 13.66
N LEU A 46 8.41 0.09 13.47
CA LEU A 46 7.99 -0.62 12.24
C LEU A 46 8.62 -0.11 10.93
N GLY A 47 9.85 0.39 10.98
CA GLY A 47 10.50 1.00 9.81
C GLY A 47 10.00 2.41 9.47
N PHE A 48 9.03 2.95 10.22
CA PHE A 48 8.54 4.32 10.03
C PHE A 48 9.58 5.34 10.49
N ARG A 49 9.70 6.42 9.72
CA ARG A 49 10.74 7.45 9.87
C ARG A 49 10.19 8.81 9.46
N GLY A 50 9.26 9.26 10.28
CA GLY A 50 8.66 10.57 10.28
C GLY A 50 8.06 10.81 11.67
N ASN A 51 7.43 11.96 11.87
CA ASN A 51 6.76 12.25 13.15
C ASN A 51 5.25 11.99 13.07
N ILE A 52 4.64 12.25 11.91
CA ILE A 52 3.21 12.10 11.65
C ILE A 52 3.03 11.07 10.54
N PHE A 53 2.12 10.13 10.72
CA PHE A 53 1.90 8.98 9.82
C PHE A 53 1.63 9.38 8.37
N GLY A 54 0.76 10.36 8.15
CA GLY A 54 0.30 10.75 6.82
C GLY A 54 -0.85 9.89 6.31
N GLY A 55 -1.28 10.08 5.07
CA GLY A 55 -2.44 9.39 4.52
C GLY A 55 -2.10 8.14 3.71
N TYR A 56 -3.10 7.28 3.53
CA TYR A 56 -3.08 6.24 2.51
C TYR A 56 -3.32 6.84 1.13
N ILE A 57 -2.52 6.43 0.15
CA ILE A 57 -2.73 6.75 -1.26
C ILE A 57 -3.18 5.48 -1.96
N LEU A 58 -4.36 5.54 -2.59
CA LEU A 58 -4.91 4.45 -3.36
C LEU A 58 -4.67 4.73 -4.85
N TYR A 59 -4.08 3.78 -5.57
CA TYR A 59 -3.80 3.89 -7.00
C TYR A 59 -4.74 2.97 -7.79
N ASN A 60 -5.33 3.50 -8.87
CA ASN A 60 -6.30 2.79 -9.73
C ASN A 60 -7.52 2.19 -9.01
N LEU A 61 -7.84 2.69 -7.84
CA LEU A 61 -8.94 2.24 -7.00
C LEU A 61 -9.96 3.36 -6.86
N GLY A 62 -11.24 3.00 -7.00
CA GLY A 62 -12.36 3.94 -6.92
C GLY A 62 -13.45 3.45 -5.98
N TYR A 63 -14.18 4.39 -5.39
CA TYR A 63 -15.40 4.12 -4.64
C TYR A 63 -16.48 5.09 -5.11
N ILE A 64 -17.62 4.54 -5.53
CA ILE A 64 -18.77 5.34 -5.96
C ILE A 64 -19.79 5.35 -4.82
N HIS A 65 -19.87 6.48 -4.11
CA HIS A 65 -20.74 6.65 -2.93
C HIS A 65 -22.23 6.41 -3.24
N SER A 66 -22.71 6.80 -4.42
CA SER A 66 -24.12 6.65 -4.80
C SER A 66 -24.54 5.19 -4.99
N THR A 67 -23.62 4.30 -5.33
CA THR A 67 -23.89 2.87 -5.55
C THR A 67 -23.33 1.98 -4.44
N GLY A 68 -22.44 2.51 -3.60
CA GLY A 68 -21.73 1.74 -2.58
C GLY A 68 -20.72 0.74 -3.16
N ARG A 69 -20.29 0.92 -4.41
CA ARG A 69 -19.46 -0.03 -5.15
C ARG A 69 -18.01 0.41 -5.23
N TYR A 70 -17.12 -0.58 -5.20
CA TYR A 70 -15.67 -0.40 -5.32
C TYR A 70 -15.20 -0.87 -6.68
N TYR A 71 -14.22 -0.16 -7.24
CA TYR A 71 -13.70 -0.39 -8.58
C TYR A 71 -12.18 -0.49 -8.56
N LEU A 72 -11.63 -1.37 -9.41
CA LEU A 72 -10.21 -1.48 -9.72
C LEU A 72 -10.05 -1.34 -11.24
N ASN A 73 -9.26 -0.37 -11.69
CA ASN A 73 -9.09 -0.07 -13.13
C ASN A 73 -10.41 0.14 -13.89
N GLY A 74 -11.44 0.66 -13.22
CA GLY A 74 -12.77 0.87 -13.81
C GLY A 74 -13.69 -0.36 -13.81
N GLU A 75 -13.20 -1.53 -13.40
CA GLU A 75 -14.02 -2.74 -13.23
C GLU A 75 -14.50 -2.86 -11.78
N GLU A 76 -15.75 -3.27 -11.57
CA GLU A 76 -16.29 -3.49 -10.23
C GLU A 76 -15.58 -4.66 -9.55
N ILE A 77 -15.22 -4.49 -8.28
CA ILE A 77 -14.56 -5.55 -7.50
C ILE A 77 -15.60 -6.61 -7.14
N GLU A 78 -15.41 -7.81 -7.68
CA GLU A 78 -16.18 -9.02 -7.34
C GLU A 78 -15.67 -9.66 -6.05
N ASP A 79 -16.58 -10.10 -5.17
CA ASP A 79 -16.25 -10.58 -3.82
C ASP A 79 -15.40 -11.87 -3.81
N ASP A 80 -15.75 -12.82 -4.67
CA ASP A 80 -15.12 -14.15 -4.74
C ASP A 80 -13.88 -14.19 -5.63
N LYS A 81 -13.56 -13.10 -6.33
CA LYS A 81 -12.37 -13.00 -7.19
C LYS A 81 -11.13 -12.73 -6.36
N GLU A 82 -10.01 -13.34 -6.73
CA GLU A 82 -8.71 -13.06 -6.11
C GLU A 82 -8.04 -11.86 -6.79
N TYR A 83 -7.41 -11.01 -5.98
CA TYR A 83 -6.66 -9.83 -6.40
C TYR A 83 -5.26 -9.84 -5.79
N VAL A 84 -4.36 -9.09 -6.41
CA VAL A 84 -3.01 -8.81 -5.88
C VAL A 84 -2.94 -7.35 -5.47
N LEU A 85 -2.72 -7.10 -4.19
CA LEU A 85 -2.45 -5.77 -3.65
C LEU A 85 -0.94 -5.57 -3.52
N GLY A 86 -0.42 -4.54 -4.19
CA GLY A 86 0.91 -4.00 -3.93
C GLY A 86 0.87 -3.03 -2.76
N THR A 87 1.70 -3.27 -1.75
CA THR A 87 1.78 -2.46 -0.52
C THR A 87 3.22 -2.42 0.01
N ILE A 88 3.47 -1.67 1.08
CA ILE A 88 4.73 -1.67 1.83
C ILE A 88 4.66 -2.61 3.04
N ASP A 89 5.82 -3.10 3.48
CA ASP A 89 5.98 -4.01 4.62
C ASP A 89 5.31 -3.54 5.91
N MET A 90 5.42 -2.25 6.26
CA MET A 90 4.85 -1.68 7.48
C MET A 90 3.35 -1.96 7.63
N TYR A 91 2.60 -1.93 6.53
CA TYR A 91 1.15 -2.19 6.55
C TYR A 91 0.81 -3.65 6.84
N THR A 92 1.75 -4.57 6.61
CA THR A 92 1.56 -6.00 6.83
C THR A 92 1.77 -6.43 8.27
N PHE A 93 2.32 -5.57 9.13
CA PHE A 93 2.53 -5.86 10.56
C PHE A 93 1.24 -5.82 11.40
N GLY A 94 0.12 -5.38 10.81
CA GLY A 94 -1.20 -5.48 11.44
C GLY A 94 -1.60 -4.31 12.34
N ARG A 95 -0.72 -3.32 12.59
CA ARG A 95 -1.08 -2.10 13.35
C ARG A 95 -2.18 -1.30 12.66
N TYR A 96 -2.02 -1.09 11.35
CA TYR A 96 -2.90 -0.24 10.56
C TYR A 96 -3.93 -1.05 9.77
N PHE A 97 -3.54 -2.22 9.29
CA PHE A 97 -4.45 -3.14 8.59
C PHE A 97 -4.32 -4.53 9.21
N PRO A 98 -5.08 -4.81 10.30
CA PRO A 98 -5.06 -6.12 10.94
C PRO A 98 -5.26 -7.28 9.96
N THR A 99 -6.13 -7.08 8.95
CA THR A 99 -6.40 -8.03 7.87
C THR A 99 -5.13 -8.47 7.12
N LEU A 100 -4.17 -7.57 6.88
CA LEU A 100 -2.96 -7.90 6.13
C LEU A 100 -2.00 -8.82 6.90
N LYS A 101 -2.11 -8.88 8.23
CA LYS A 101 -1.20 -9.67 9.07
C LYS A 101 -1.32 -11.17 8.82
N GLU A 102 -2.52 -11.66 8.55
CA GLU A 102 -2.81 -13.09 8.39
C GLU A 102 -2.79 -13.55 6.93
N LEU A 103 -2.77 -12.61 5.97
CA LEU A 103 -2.82 -12.94 4.55
C LEU A 103 -1.46 -13.43 4.01
N PRO A 104 -1.46 -14.26 2.94
CA PRO A 104 -0.25 -14.65 2.23
C PRO A 104 0.47 -13.43 1.65
N LYS A 105 1.79 -13.34 1.90
CA LYS A 105 2.64 -12.20 1.53
C LYS A 105 3.84 -12.68 0.74
N GLU A 106 4.16 -11.96 -0.31
CA GLU A 106 5.38 -12.13 -1.09
C GLU A 106 6.16 -10.81 -1.02
N TYR A 107 7.32 -10.84 -0.36
CA TYR A 107 8.22 -9.69 -0.28
C TYR A 107 9.07 -9.66 -1.55
N LEU A 108 9.11 -8.51 -2.22
CA LEU A 108 9.99 -8.27 -3.37
C LEU A 108 11.37 -7.98 -2.78
N MET A 109 12.24 -8.98 -2.80
CA MET A 109 13.60 -8.92 -2.29
C MET A 109 14.56 -9.49 -3.34
N PRO A 110 15.81 -9.00 -3.41
CA PRO A 110 16.48 -8.12 -2.45
C PRO A 110 16.22 -6.61 -2.60
N GLU A 111 15.40 -6.19 -3.56
CA GLU A 111 15.19 -4.78 -3.90
C GLU A 111 14.34 -4.03 -2.87
N PHE A 112 14.78 -2.84 -2.45
CA PHE A 112 13.93 -1.92 -1.70
C PHE A 112 13.07 -1.08 -2.65
N LEU A 113 12.04 -0.41 -2.11
CA LEU A 113 11.18 0.52 -2.86
C LEU A 113 11.99 1.56 -3.63
N ARG A 114 13.09 2.07 -3.05
CA ARG A 114 13.97 3.03 -3.74
C ARG A 114 14.67 2.42 -4.97
N ASP A 115 15.00 1.14 -4.93
CA ASP A 115 15.68 0.43 -6.03
C ASP A 115 14.67 0.18 -7.17
N ILE A 116 13.47 -0.29 -6.81
CA ILE A 116 12.34 -0.47 -7.75
C ILE A 116 11.95 0.87 -8.38
N PHE A 117 11.86 1.94 -7.58
CA PHE A 117 11.53 3.28 -8.07
C PHE A 117 12.58 3.80 -9.06
N LYS A 118 13.88 3.61 -8.74
CA LYS A 118 14.99 3.97 -9.63
C LYS A 118 14.89 3.25 -10.97
N GLU A 119 14.67 1.94 -10.95
CA GLU A 119 14.51 1.13 -12.17
C GLU A 119 13.35 1.68 -13.02
N LYS A 120 12.16 1.86 -12.42
CA LYS A 120 10.97 2.28 -13.16
C LYS A 120 11.05 3.71 -13.69
N LEU A 121 11.81 4.59 -13.04
CA LEU A 121 11.99 5.93 -13.55
C LEU A 121 12.96 5.99 -14.76
N LEU A 122 13.85 5.02 -14.91
CA LEU A 122 14.74 4.90 -16.08
C LEU A 122 14.09 4.23 -17.30
N GLU A 123 12.91 3.62 -17.13
CA GLU A 123 12.14 3.01 -18.22
C GLU A 123 11.31 4.02 -19.03
N TYR A 124 11.27 5.29 -18.59
CA TYR A 124 10.62 6.42 -19.27
C TYR A 124 11.65 7.42 -19.79
#